data_AF-A0A328E309-F1
#
_entry.id   AF-A0A328E309-F1
#
_cell.length_a   1.000
_cell.length_b   1.000
_cell.length_c   1.000
_cell.angle_alpha   90.00
_cell.angle_beta   90.00
_cell.angle_gamma   90.00
#
_symmetry.space_group_name_H-M   'P 1'
#
loop_
_entity.id
_entity.type
_entity.pdbx_description
1 polymer ?
#
loop_
_entity_poly.entity_id
_entity_poly.type
_entity_poly.pdbx_seq_one_letter_code
_entity_poly.pdbx_strand_id
1 'polypeptide(L)'
;MKLQCADPNATFEVSKHMAFATGFRLLRRCHHQLIRPTRAPSFPGLRRATSELRFFSAAITQKRRVRPVSASRRELVEVEGGDAGNGSVTARGGSSVVRGGEEGRVVTAELHREATYAYMAYAMSVLLGRALPDVRDGLKPVHRRVLFAMHELGLSSKKPHKKCARVVGEVLGKFHPHGDTAVYDSLVRMAQDFSLRFPLIQGHGNFGSIDADPPAAMRYTECRLEALTEAMLLSDIDQNTVDFVPNFDNSQKEPSLLPARIPNLLLNGASGIAVGMATNIPPHNLGELVDAMSSLIHNPEVTLQELLEHMPGPDFPTGGIIMGSIGILEAYRTGRGRIVVRGKTDIELLDSKTKRTAIIIKEIPYQTNKASLVQKIAELVENKSLEGINDIRDESDRSGMRIVIELKRGSDSSIVLNNLYRHTALQSSFSCNMVGILNGEPKLMGLKELLQEFLDFRCYVVERRARFKLLQAQERYHIVEVCF
;
A
#
# COMPACT_ATOMS: atom_id res chain seq x y z
N MET A 1 17.80 -29.80 -56.58
CA MET A 1 19.17 -29.81 -57.18
C MET A 1 20.19 -29.71 -56.04
N LYS A 2 21.50 -29.92 -56.29
CA LYS A 2 22.49 -30.04 -55.20
C LYS A 2 22.70 -28.73 -54.42
N LEU A 3 22.84 -28.86 -53.10
CA LEU A 3 23.43 -27.86 -52.20
C LEU A 3 24.95 -27.78 -52.40
N GLN A 4 25.53 -26.62 -52.12
CA GLN A 4 26.98 -26.43 -52.01
C GLN A 4 27.26 -25.30 -51.01
N CYS A 5 28.17 -25.50 -50.04
CA CYS A 5 28.40 -24.61 -48.91
C CYS A 5 29.83 -24.02 -48.92
N ALA A 6 29.93 -22.70 -48.76
CA ALA A 6 31.12 -21.88 -48.42
C ALA A 6 30.65 -20.40 -48.41
N ASP A 7 31.10 -19.47 -47.56
CA ASP A 7 32.00 -19.53 -46.39
C ASP A 7 31.53 -18.55 -45.30
N PRO A 8 31.79 -18.82 -43.99
CA PRO A 8 31.35 -17.97 -42.89
C PRO A 8 32.42 -16.98 -42.41
N ASN A 9 32.89 -16.06 -43.26
CA ASN A 9 33.70 -14.91 -42.83
C ASN A 9 33.66 -13.73 -43.83
N ALA A 10 32.79 -12.74 -43.55
CA ALA A 10 32.72 -11.49 -44.30
C ALA A 10 32.54 -10.30 -43.35
N THR A 11 33.64 -9.69 -42.94
CA THR A 11 33.67 -8.50 -42.07
C THR A 11 33.22 -7.26 -42.84
N PHE A 12 32.08 -6.68 -42.48
CA PHE A 12 31.60 -5.42 -43.04
C PHE A 12 32.23 -4.21 -42.33
N GLU A 13 33.30 -3.66 -42.89
CA GLU A 13 33.62 -2.24 -42.71
C GLU A 13 32.72 -1.39 -43.61
N VAL A 14 32.22 -0.26 -43.08
CA VAL A 14 31.56 0.79 -43.88
C VAL A 14 32.17 2.13 -43.48
N SER A 15 32.91 2.73 -44.42
CA SER A 15 33.57 4.03 -44.23
C SER A 15 32.63 5.21 -44.54
N LYS A 16 33.11 6.43 -44.27
CA LYS A 16 32.35 7.69 -44.30
C LYS A 16 32.46 8.41 -45.66
N HIS A 17 31.77 9.57 -45.73
CA HIS A 17 31.70 10.54 -46.85
C HIS A 17 30.73 10.13 -47.98
N MET A 18 29.95 11.00 -48.61
CA MET A 18 29.70 12.46 -48.46
C MET A 18 28.20 12.71 -48.16
N ALA A 19 27.71 13.76 -47.48
CA ALA A 19 28.11 15.17 -47.34
C ALA A 19 27.78 16.09 -48.54
N PHE A 20 26.56 16.67 -48.54
CA PHE A 20 26.25 17.92 -49.25
C PHE A 20 25.32 18.80 -48.40
N ALA A 21 25.43 20.12 -48.50
CA ALA A 21 24.76 21.06 -47.58
C ALA A 21 24.50 22.45 -48.18
N THR A 22 23.34 23.01 -47.81
CA THR A 22 22.91 24.43 -47.85
C THR A 22 21.76 24.53 -46.83
N GLY A 23 21.61 25.52 -45.93
CA GLY A 23 21.97 26.94 -46.00
C GLY A 23 20.70 27.73 -46.35
N PHE A 24 20.16 28.69 -45.59
CA PHE A 24 20.71 29.69 -44.63
C PHE A 24 19.85 29.73 -43.33
N ARG A 25 20.30 30.16 -42.12
CA ARG A 25 20.61 31.53 -41.63
C ARG A 25 19.45 32.54 -41.84
N LEU A 26 19.13 33.51 -40.99
CA LEU A 26 19.67 34.13 -39.75
C LEU A 26 18.45 34.77 -39.01
N LEU A 27 18.34 35.20 -37.75
CA LEU A 27 19.18 35.62 -36.60
C LEU A 27 18.56 35.02 -35.28
N ARG A 28 18.75 35.43 -34.01
CA ARG A 28 19.49 36.52 -33.31
C ARG A 28 19.99 36.05 -31.92
N ARG A 29 20.37 36.97 -31.02
CA ARG A 29 20.83 36.73 -29.63
C ARG A 29 19.78 37.15 -28.60
N CYS A 30 19.84 36.57 -27.40
CA CYS A 30 19.78 37.33 -26.14
C CYS A 30 20.68 36.67 -25.08
N HIS A 31 21.37 37.47 -24.25
CA HIS A 31 22.19 36.99 -23.13
C HIS A 31 21.47 37.25 -21.81
N HIS A 32 21.53 36.29 -20.87
CA HIS A 32 21.50 36.57 -19.44
C HIS A 32 22.53 35.68 -18.71
N GLN A 33 22.95 36.13 -17.53
CA GLN A 33 24.22 35.72 -16.90
C GLN A 33 24.01 34.65 -15.83
N LEU A 34 24.82 33.59 -15.84
CA LEU A 34 24.92 32.63 -14.75
C LEU A 34 25.93 33.15 -13.71
N ILE A 35 25.43 33.52 -12.53
CA ILE A 35 26.26 34.00 -11.41
C ILE A 35 26.78 32.79 -10.62
N ARG A 36 28.12 32.72 -10.45
CA ARG A 36 28.78 31.79 -9.51
C ARG A 36 28.98 32.48 -8.16
N PRO A 37 28.64 31.86 -7.02
CA PRO A 37 29.18 32.28 -5.73
C PRO A 37 30.62 31.79 -5.55
N THR A 38 31.47 32.58 -4.90
CA THR A 38 32.90 32.28 -4.67
C THR A 38 33.24 32.15 -3.19
N ARG A 39 34.08 31.15 -2.86
CA ARG A 39 34.96 30.97 -1.68
C ARG A 39 34.61 31.62 -0.32
N ALA A 40 34.66 30.80 0.72
CA ALA A 40 34.59 31.21 2.13
C ALA A 40 35.89 31.86 2.66
N PRO A 41 35.81 32.67 3.74
CA PRO A 41 36.94 33.07 4.59
C PRO A 41 37.24 32.04 5.69
N SER A 42 38.34 32.20 6.45
CA SER A 42 38.80 31.23 7.46
C SER A 42 39.57 31.84 8.65
N PHE A 43 39.56 31.11 9.78
CA PHE A 43 40.30 31.33 11.04
C PHE A 43 39.96 32.58 11.88
N PRO A 44 40.35 32.63 13.18
CA PRO A 44 40.80 31.57 14.11
C PRO A 44 39.70 31.19 15.14
N GLY A 45 39.84 30.25 16.08
CA GLY A 45 41.00 29.41 16.44
C GLY A 45 41.37 29.54 17.93
N LEU A 46 40.64 28.87 18.83
CA LEU A 46 40.99 28.71 20.25
C LEU A 46 40.99 27.22 20.66
N ARG A 47 41.78 26.85 21.67
CA ARG A 47 41.97 25.46 22.15
C ARG A 47 41.68 25.33 23.65
N ARG A 48 41.48 24.08 24.08
CA ARG A 48 41.33 23.58 25.48
C ARG A 48 39.95 23.88 26.10
N ALA A 49 39.46 23.08 27.06
CA ALA A 49 40.09 21.93 27.72
C ALA A 49 39.17 20.69 27.74
N THR A 50 39.78 19.50 27.72
CA THR A 50 39.14 18.27 28.18
C THR A 50 39.16 18.20 29.70
N SER A 51 38.04 17.91 30.33
CA SER A 51 37.98 17.48 31.74
C SER A 51 37.28 16.13 31.84
N GLU A 52 37.85 15.21 32.61
CA GLU A 52 37.21 13.94 32.92
C GLU A 52 35.89 14.14 33.67
N LEU A 53 34.97 13.19 33.56
CA LEU A 53 34.22 12.71 34.72
C LEU A 53 33.71 11.29 34.47
N ARG A 54 34.16 10.36 35.32
CA ARG A 54 33.67 8.97 35.32
C ARG A 54 32.27 8.96 35.96
N PHE A 55 31.29 8.35 35.31
CA PHE A 55 30.04 7.98 35.96
C PHE A 55 29.75 6.49 35.78
N PHE A 56 29.16 5.89 36.82
CA PHE A 56 29.11 4.46 37.02
C PHE A 56 28.01 3.79 36.18
N SER A 57 28.28 2.56 35.73
CA SER A 57 27.23 1.68 35.21
C SER A 57 26.28 1.29 36.35
N ALA A 58 25.06 1.82 36.29
CA ALA A 58 23.99 1.53 37.24
C ALA A 58 22.73 1.06 36.48
N ALA A 59 22.74 -0.20 36.05
CA ALA A 59 21.65 -0.80 35.26
C ALA A 59 20.40 -1.07 36.11
N ILE A 60 19.53 -0.07 36.28
CA ILE A 60 18.26 -0.21 37.00
C ILE A 60 17.25 -1.01 36.15
N THR A 61 17.36 -2.34 36.19
CA THR A 61 16.39 -3.26 35.58
C THR A 61 15.18 -3.42 36.51
N GLN A 62 14.13 -2.64 36.29
CA GLN A 62 12.84 -2.83 36.98
C GLN A 62 12.11 -4.10 36.48
N LYS A 63 12.57 -5.27 36.94
CA LYS A 63 11.82 -6.53 36.80
C LYS A 63 10.56 -6.47 37.66
N ARG A 64 9.38 -6.29 37.05
CA ARG A 64 8.08 -6.54 37.68
C ARG A 64 8.01 -7.99 38.16
N ARG A 65 8.14 -8.22 39.48
CA ARG A 65 7.92 -9.53 40.10
C ARG A 65 6.43 -9.84 40.16
N VAL A 66 5.98 -10.79 39.34
CA VAL A 66 4.70 -11.48 39.56
C VAL A 66 4.88 -12.44 40.74
N ARG A 67 3.92 -12.49 41.67
CA ARG A 67 3.94 -13.45 42.79
C ARG A 67 3.30 -14.77 42.34
N PRO A 68 3.93 -15.94 42.55
CA PRO A 68 3.23 -17.22 42.46
C PRO A 68 2.26 -17.35 43.63
N VAL A 69 1.10 -17.96 43.39
CA VAL A 69 0.14 -18.34 44.44
C VAL A 69 0.48 -19.75 44.90
N SER A 70 0.79 -19.93 46.19
CA SER A 70 1.07 -21.23 46.78
C SER A 70 -0.22 -21.92 47.22
N ALA A 71 -0.64 -22.97 46.51
CA ALA A 71 -1.64 -23.90 47.01
C ALA A 71 -1.02 -24.79 48.12
N SER A 72 -1.75 -25.03 49.20
CA SER A 72 -1.27 -25.85 50.31
C SER A 72 -1.39 -27.35 50.01
N ARG A 73 -0.41 -28.13 50.48
CA ARG A 73 -0.35 -29.58 50.33
C ARG A 73 -1.14 -30.25 51.46
N ARG A 74 -2.11 -31.09 51.13
CA ARG A 74 -2.68 -32.12 52.02
C ARG A 74 -2.51 -33.50 51.39
N GLU A 75 -2.68 -34.52 52.21
CA GLU A 75 -2.04 -35.82 52.01
C GLU A 75 -2.63 -36.71 50.93
N LEU A 76 -1.82 -37.70 50.54
CA LEU A 76 -2.13 -38.72 49.54
C LEU A 76 -3.12 -39.74 50.08
N VAL A 77 -4.02 -40.20 49.23
CA VAL A 77 -4.57 -41.55 49.28
C VAL A 77 -4.35 -42.14 47.89
N GLU A 78 -3.72 -43.31 47.82
CA GLU A 78 -3.41 -43.99 46.56
C GLU A 78 -4.65 -44.74 46.05
N VAL A 79 -4.99 -44.53 44.77
CA VAL A 79 -5.88 -45.41 44.00
C VAL A 79 -5.29 -45.52 42.59
N GLU A 80 -5.06 -46.73 42.13
CA GLU A 80 -4.43 -47.00 40.84
C GLU A 80 -5.41 -46.93 39.66
N GLY A 81 -4.90 -46.48 38.51
CA GLY A 81 -5.36 -46.93 37.18
C GLY A 81 -6.49 -46.13 36.51
N GLY A 82 -6.39 -46.04 35.18
CA GLY A 82 -7.57 -46.07 34.31
C GLY A 82 -8.07 -44.75 33.67
N ASP A 83 -7.35 -44.32 32.63
CA ASP A 83 -7.91 -43.64 31.44
C ASP A 83 -8.50 -42.20 31.58
N ALA A 84 -8.61 -41.51 30.44
CA ALA A 84 -8.94 -40.10 30.34
C ALA A 84 -10.42 -39.85 30.01
N GLY A 85 -11.11 -39.08 30.86
CA GLY A 85 -12.52 -38.72 30.70
C GLY A 85 -12.81 -37.77 29.52
N ASN A 86 -12.78 -38.30 28.30
CA ASN A 86 -13.31 -37.61 27.13
C ASN A 86 -14.85 -37.57 27.20
N GLY A 87 -15.45 -36.39 27.06
CA GLY A 87 -16.89 -36.18 27.21
C GLY A 87 -17.72 -36.85 26.11
N SER A 88 -18.11 -38.12 26.32
CA SER A 88 -18.89 -38.88 25.36
C SER A 88 -20.40 -38.70 25.55
N VAL A 89 -21.07 -38.15 24.53
CA VAL A 89 -22.53 -38.20 24.42
C VAL A 89 -22.90 -39.63 24.02
N THR A 90 -23.53 -40.37 24.93
CA THR A 90 -23.76 -41.81 24.77
C THR A 90 -25.11 -42.12 24.13
N ALA A 91 -25.07 -42.67 22.91
CA ALA A 91 -26.15 -43.49 22.37
C ALA A 91 -25.83 -44.96 22.66
N ARG A 92 -26.74 -45.70 23.32
CA ARG A 92 -26.53 -47.13 23.63
C ARG A 92 -26.77 -47.98 22.39
N GLY A 93 -25.72 -48.62 21.88
CA GLY A 93 -25.86 -49.70 20.91
C GLY A 93 -26.33 -51.00 21.56
N GLY A 94 -27.37 -51.62 20.98
CA GLY A 94 -27.80 -52.99 21.29
C GLY A 94 -28.15 -53.70 19.98
N SER A 95 -27.42 -54.76 19.65
CA SER A 95 -27.38 -55.32 18.29
C SER A 95 -28.71 -55.92 17.82
N SER A 96 -29.19 -55.53 16.63
CA SER A 96 -30.02 -56.42 15.81
C SER A 96 -30.07 -56.02 14.32
N VAL A 97 -29.94 -57.05 13.46
CA VAL A 97 -30.44 -57.17 12.06
C VAL A 97 -30.04 -56.11 11.02
N VAL A 98 -29.36 -56.57 9.96
CA VAL A 98 -29.16 -55.83 8.70
C VAL A 98 -30.50 -55.62 7.97
N ARG A 99 -30.88 -54.37 7.72
CA ARG A 99 -31.80 -53.97 6.64
C ARG A 99 -31.45 -52.57 6.13
N GLY A 100 -31.79 -52.29 4.87
CA GLY A 100 -31.27 -51.15 4.14
C GLY A 100 -31.90 -49.80 4.50
N GLY A 101 -31.04 -48.79 4.63
CA GLY A 101 -31.33 -47.37 4.71
C GLY A 101 -30.01 -46.61 4.71
N GLU A 102 -29.93 -45.46 4.04
CA GLU A 102 -28.73 -44.61 4.08
C GLU A 102 -28.70 -43.79 5.38
N GLU A 103 -28.50 -44.48 6.50
CA GLU A 103 -28.30 -43.82 7.80
C GLU A 103 -27.03 -42.96 7.73
N GLY A 104 -27.18 -41.66 7.99
CA GLY A 104 -26.11 -40.68 7.87
C GLY A 104 -24.90 -41.07 8.73
N ARG A 105 -23.78 -41.41 8.08
CA ARG A 105 -22.57 -41.93 8.72
C ARG A 105 -21.98 -40.89 9.69
N VAL A 106 -22.34 -40.99 10.97
CA VAL A 106 -21.77 -40.17 12.04
C VAL A 106 -20.29 -40.53 12.21
N VAL A 107 -19.41 -39.62 11.79
CA VAL A 107 -17.97 -39.74 12.02
C VAL A 107 -17.63 -39.06 13.35
N THR A 108 -17.09 -39.81 14.30
CA THR A 108 -16.53 -39.26 15.53
C THR A 108 -15.21 -38.55 15.24
N ALA A 109 -15.10 -37.29 15.66
CA ALA A 109 -13.91 -36.46 15.49
C ALA A 109 -13.38 -35.97 16.84
N GLU A 110 -12.06 -35.95 17.01
CA GLU A 110 -11.42 -35.38 18.20
C GLU A 110 -11.52 -33.85 18.15
N LEU A 111 -12.20 -33.25 19.14
CA LEU A 111 -12.43 -31.80 19.20
C LEU A 111 -11.16 -30.97 19.04
N HIS A 112 -10.04 -31.40 19.64
CA HIS A 112 -8.76 -30.72 19.50
C HIS A 112 -8.27 -30.68 18.04
N ARG A 113 -8.33 -31.81 17.33
CA ARG A 113 -7.87 -31.92 15.93
C ARG A 113 -8.78 -31.13 15.00
N GLU A 114 -10.09 -31.24 15.16
CA GLU A 114 -11.07 -30.52 14.34
C GLU A 114 -10.96 -29.00 14.55
N ALA A 115 -10.89 -28.54 15.80
CA ALA A 115 -10.72 -27.12 16.10
C ALA A 115 -9.40 -26.56 15.55
N THR A 116 -8.30 -27.30 15.64
CA THR A 116 -7.01 -26.89 15.05
C THR A 116 -7.07 -26.85 13.52
N TYR A 117 -7.66 -27.86 12.88
CA TYR A 117 -7.82 -27.92 11.42
C TYR A 117 -8.70 -26.79 10.88
N ALA A 118 -9.90 -26.61 11.45
CA ALA A 118 -10.83 -25.55 11.07
C ALA A 118 -10.22 -24.15 11.28
N TYR A 119 -9.50 -23.93 12.39
CA TYR A 119 -8.80 -22.68 12.63
C TYR A 119 -7.68 -22.42 11.61
N MET A 120 -6.86 -23.43 11.30
CA MET A 120 -5.79 -23.30 10.29
C MET A 120 -6.35 -23.03 8.89
N ALA A 121 -7.39 -23.75 8.47
CA ALA A 121 -8.05 -23.54 7.18
C ALA A 121 -8.63 -22.12 7.06
N TYR A 122 -9.30 -21.64 8.11
CA TYR A 122 -9.80 -20.26 8.17
C TYR A 122 -8.66 -19.23 8.14
N ALA A 123 -7.59 -19.44 8.93
CA ALA A 123 -6.45 -18.54 9.00
C ALA A 123 -5.75 -18.38 7.64
N MET A 124 -5.48 -19.49 6.94
CA MET A 124 -4.87 -19.46 5.60
C MET A 124 -5.78 -18.81 4.56
N SER A 125 -7.10 -19.07 4.62
CA SER A 125 -8.10 -18.44 3.75
C SER A 125 -8.17 -16.92 3.93
N VAL A 126 -8.13 -16.43 5.18
CA VAL A 126 -8.08 -14.98 5.47
C VAL A 126 -6.76 -14.37 5.00
N LEU A 127 -5.64 -15.04 5.26
CA LEU A 127 -4.30 -14.55 4.99
C LEU A 127 -4.05 -14.37 3.49
N LEU A 128 -4.25 -15.43 2.70
CA LEU A 128 -3.99 -15.44 1.25
C LEU A 128 -5.16 -14.90 0.41
N GLY A 129 -6.40 -15.22 0.80
CA GLY A 129 -7.59 -14.91 0.02
C GLY A 129 -8.20 -13.53 0.28
N ARG A 130 -7.72 -12.75 1.26
CA ARG A 130 -8.41 -11.53 1.70
C ARG A 130 -7.52 -10.40 2.24
N ALA A 131 -6.64 -10.70 3.19
CA ALA A 131 -6.08 -9.67 4.08
C ALA A 131 -4.86 -8.94 3.50
N LEU A 132 -3.92 -9.68 2.91
CA LEU A 132 -2.64 -9.20 2.40
C LEU A 132 -2.69 -8.97 0.87
N PRO A 133 -1.88 -8.05 0.32
CA PRO A 133 -1.66 -7.94 -1.12
C PRO A 133 -0.64 -8.97 -1.61
N ASP A 134 -0.67 -9.29 -2.91
CA ASP A 134 0.48 -9.90 -3.58
C ASP A 134 1.56 -8.84 -3.87
N VAL A 135 2.83 -9.20 -3.75
CA VAL A 135 3.95 -8.27 -4.00
C VAL A 135 3.96 -7.76 -5.45
N ARG A 136 3.55 -8.61 -6.41
CA ARG A 136 3.79 -8.44 -7.85
C ARG A 136 2.87 -7.43 -8.52
N ASP A 137 1.63 -7.32 -8.07
CA ASP A 137 0.67 -6.28 -8.53
C ASP A 137 0.20 -5.32 -7.42
N GLY A 138 0.53 -5.59 -6.16
CA GLY A 138 0.12 -4.79 -5.00
C GLY A 138 -1.36 -4.92 -4.63
N LEU A 139 -2.10 -5.86 -5.23
CA LEU A 139 -3.55 -5.97 -5.06
C LEU A 139 -3.94 -7.11 -4.12
N LYS A 140 -5.05 -6.85 -3.41
CA LYS A 140 -5.85 -7.88 -2.75
C LYS A 140 -6.82 -8.50 -3.75
N PRO A 141 -7.29 -9.75 -3.56
CA PRO A 141 -8.20 -10.40 -4.51
C PRO A 141 -9.47 -9.60 -4.84
N VAL A 142 -10.07 -8.91 -3.87
CA VAL A 142 -11.25 -8.04 -4.12
C VAL A 142 -10.92 -6.86 -5.04
N HIS A 143 -9.76 -6.20 -4.89
CA HIS A 143 -9.34 -5.11 -5.79
C HIS A 143 -9.10 -5.65 -7.20
N ARG A 144 -8.39 -6.78 -7.32
CA ARG A 144 -8.08 -7.45 -8.60
C ARG A 144 -9.35 -7.80 -9.37
N ARG A 145 -10.34 -8.41 -8.69
CA ARG A 145 -11.63 -8.80 -9.27
C ARG A 145 -12.48 -7.61 -9.69
N VAL A 146 -12.51 -6.52 -8.91
CA VAL A 146 -13.19 -5.26 -9.31
C VAL A 146 -12.57 -4.69 -10.58
N LEU A 147 -11.24 -4.53 -10.64
CA LEU A 147 -10.57 -3.97 -11.81
C LEU A 147 -10.71 -4.86 -13.06
N PHE A 148 -10.67 -6.19 -12.89
CA PHE A 148 -10.88 -7.14 -13.98
C PHE A 148 -12.33 -7.13 -14.50
N ALA A 149 -13.35 -7.13 -13.62
CA ALA A 149 -14.74 -7.02 -14.05
C ALA A 149 -15.04 -5.68 -14.74
N MET A 150 -14.42 -4.58 -14.30
CA MET A 150 -14.49 -3.30 -15.01
C MET A 150 -13.81 -3.35 -16.38
N HIS A 151 -12.77 -4.16 -16.55
CA HIS A 151 -12.12 -4.41 -17.83
C HIS A 151 -12.99 -5.24 -18.78
N GLU A 152 -13.61 -6.35 -18.31
CA GLU A 152 -14.56 -7.15 -19.08
C GLU A 152 -15.81 -6.36 -19.51
N LEU A 153 -16.38 -5.56 -18.60
CA LEU A 153 -17.45 -4.60 -18.92
C LEU A 153 -16.99 -3.48 -19.86
N GLY A 154 -15.69 -3.42 -20.18
CA GLY A 154 -15.09 -2.47 -21.10
C GLY A 154 -15.14 -1.03 -20.59
N LEU A 155 -15.10 -0.78 -19.28
CA LEU A 155 -15.27 0.54 -18.64
C LEU A 155 -14.00 1.40 -18.66
N SER A 156 -13.38 1.51 -19.83
CA SER A 156 -12.22 2.37 -20.08
C SER A 156 -12.49 3.84 -19.72
N SER A 157 -11.46 4.52 -19.22
CA SER A 157 -11.32 5.97 -19.03
C SER A 157 -11.79 6.82 -20.22
N LYS A 158 -11.79 6.28 -21.45
CA LYS A 158 -12.28 6.98 -22.66
C LYS A 158 -13.80 6.88 -22.86
N LYS A 159 -14.49 6.01 -22.13
CA LYS A 159 -15.95 5.78 -22.21
C LYS A 159 -16.70 6.52 -21.10
N PRO A 160 -18.02 6.77 -21.25
CA PRO A 160 -18.83 7.35 -20.18
C PRO A 160 -18.92 6.40 -18.98
N HIS A 161 -19.01 6.98 -17.78
CA HIS A 161 -19.22 6.26 -16.52
C HIS A 161 -20.47 5.35 -16.57
N LYS A 162 -20.51 4.34 -15.68
CA LYS A 162 -21.66 3.46 -15.47
C LYS A 162 -21.97 3.30 -13.99
N LYS A 163 -23.24 3.08 -13.65
CA LYS A 163 -23.71 2.91 -12.26
C LYS A 163 -22.89 1.85 -11.52
N CYS A 164 -22.41 2.20 -10.32
CA CYS A 164 -21.54 1.32 -9.53
C CYS A 164 -22.23 -0.02 -9.22
N ALA A 165 -23.56 -0.02 -9.02
CA ALA A 165 -24.36 -1.23 -8.85
C ALA A 165 -24.19 -2.28 -9.98
N ARG A 166 -23.92 -1.85 -11.23
CA ARG A 166 -23.63 -2.78 -12.34
C ARG A 166 -22.26 -3.45 -12.16
N VAL A 167 -21.24 -2.70 -11.75
CA VAL A 167 -19.90 -3.24 -11.51
C VAL A 167 -19.91 -4.19 -10.32
N VAL A 168 -20.59 -3.80 -9.22
CA VAL A 168 -20.77 -4.66 -8.04
C VAL A 168 -21.49 -5.96 -8.43
N GLY A 169 -22.61 -5.88 -9.16
CA GLY A 169 -23.33 -7.07 -9.62
C GLY A 169 -22.49 -8.02 -10.48
N GLU A 170 -21.70 -7.49 -11.41
CA GLU A 170 -20.78 -8.28 -12.26
C GLU A 170 -19.70 -9.00 -11.42
N VAL A 171 -19.07 -8.28 -10.49
CA VAL A 171 -18.04 -8.82 -9.59
C VAL A 171 -18.60 -9.94 -8.71
N LEU A 172 -19.79 -9.75 -8.15
CA LEU A 172 -20.46 -10.75 -7.32
C LEU A 172 -20.85 -12.00 -8.12
N GLY A 173 -21.47 -11.81 -9.30
CA GLY A 173 -21.98 -12.90 -10.13
C GLY A 173 -20.90 -13.79 -10.72
N LYS A 174 -19.72 -13.24 -11.05
CA LYS A 174 -18.62 -13.98 -11.68
C LYS A 174 -17.47 -14.36 -10.76
N PHE A 175 -17.08 -13.48 -9.82
CA PHE A 175 -15.73 -13.54 -9.23
C PHE A 175 -15.70 -13.54 -7.69
N HIS A 176 -16.61 -12.87 -7.01
CA HIS A 176 -16.49 -12.60 -5.56
C HIS A 176 -17.77 -12.98 -4.80
N PRO A 177 -17.92 -14.24 -4.34
CA PRO A 177 -19.14 -14.76 -3.72
C PRO A 177 -19.28 -14.34 -2.24
N HIS A 178 -19.21 -13.04 -1.98
CA HIS A 178 -19.25 -12.40 -0.66
C HIS A 178 -20.23 -11.21 -0.67
N GLY A 179 -20.29 -10.40 0.41
CA GLY A 179 -21.23 -9.28 0.52
C GLY A 179 -20.97 -8.16 -0.50
N ASP A 180 -22.05 -7.60 -1.05
CA ASP A 180 -22.05 -6.48 -1.99
C ASP A 180 -21.41 -5.21 -1.40
N THR A 181 -21.69 -4.91 -0.13
CA THR A 181 -21.07 -3.81 0.63
C THR A 181 -19.53 -3.88 0.58
N ALA A 182 -18.93 -5.05 0.78
CA ALA A 182 -17.47 -5.19 0.79
C ALA A 182 -16.84 -4.92 -0.59
N VAL A 183 -17.55 -5.25 -1.67
CA VAL A 183 -17.14 -4.92 -3.05
C VAL A 183 -17.31 -3.42 -3.31
N TYR A 184 -18.42 -2.84 -2.87
CA TYR A 184 -18.71 -1.42 -3.07
C TYR A 184 -17.77 -0.51 -2.27
N ASP A 185 -17.50 -0.81 -1.01
CA ASP A 185 -16.55 -0.06 -0.17
C ASP A 185 -15.13 -0.14 -0.75
N SER A 186 -14.73 -1.29 -1.29
CA SER A 186 -13.45 -1.47 -1.99
C SER A 186 -13.38 -0.61 -3.27
N LEU A 187 -14.47 -0.57 -4.05
CA LEU A 187 -14.60 0.25 -5.26
C LEU A 187 -14.54 1.75 -4.92
N VAL A 188 -15.29 2.18 -3.90
CA VAL A 188 -15.31 3.56 -3.40
C VAL A 188 -13.92 3.98 -2.93
N ARG A 189 -13.26 3.16 -2.10
CA ARG A 189 -11.91 3.47 -1.61
C ARG A 189 -10.89 3.62 -2.75
N MET A 190 -11.02 2.82 -3.82
CA MET A 190 -10.18 2.94 -5.01
C MET A 190 -10.44 4.19 -5.85
N ALA A 191 -11.48 4.98 -5.55
CA ALA A 191 -11.82 6.25 -6.19
C ALA A 191 -11.61 7.48 -5.27
N GLN A 192 -11.17 7.31 -4.02
CA GLN A 192 -10.91 8.39 -3.07
C GLN A 192 -9.46 8.87 -3.18
N ASP A 193 -9.27 10.12 -3.60
CA ASP A 193 -7.98 10.82 -3.70
C ASP A 193 -7.28 11.00 -2.33
N PHE A 194 -8.03 11.27 -1.26
CA PHE A 194 -7.51 11.30 0.11
C PHE A 194 -7.13 9.92 0.67
N SER A 195 -7.47 8.82 -0.04
CA SER A 195 -7.26 7.44 0.42
C SER A 195 -6.17 6.70 -0.37
N LEU A 196 -6.05 6.96 -1.67
CA LEU A 196 -5.00 6.42 -2.55
C LEU A 196 -4.21 7.56 -3.21
N ARG A 197 -2.88 7.45 -3.21
CA ARG A 197 -1.99 8.45 -3.79
C ARG A 197 -2.16 8.62 -5.32
N PHE A 198 -2.59 7.55 -5.97
CA PHE A 198 -3.07 7.49 -7.35
C PHE A 198 -4.35 6.64 -7.39
N PRO A 199 -5.54 7.26 -7.37
CA PRO A 199 -6.82 6.55 -7.51
C PRO A 199 -6.85 5.63 -8.73
N LEU A 200 -7.43 4.45 -8.56
CA LEU A 200 -7.49 3.41 -9.60
C LEU A 200 -8.79 3.47 -10.40
N ILE A 201 -9.81 4.11 -9.86
CA ILE A 201 -11.17 4.20 -10.40
C ILE A 201 -11.60 5.67 -10.41
N GLN A 202 -12.15 6.15 -11.53
CA GLN A 202 -12.73 7.48 -11.59
C GLN A 202 -14.20 7.41 -11.17
N GLY A 203 -14.53 8.06 -10.06
CA GLY A 203 -15.88 8.15 -9.51
C GLY A 203 -16.66 9.38 -9.99
N HIS A 204 -17.98 9.26 -10.11
CA HIS A 204 -18.90 10.36 -10.35
C HIS A 204 -20.13 10.27 -9.42
N GLY A 205 -20.40 11.34 -8.67
CA GLY A 205 -21.34 11.38 -7.54
C GLY A 205 -20.62 11.56 -6.20
N ASN A 206 -21.32 11.36 -5.08
CA ASN A 206 -20.71 11.43 -3.75
C ASN A 206 -20.02 10.08 -3.38
N PHE A 207 -18.69 10.10 -3.28
CA PHE A 207 -17.84 8.98 -2.89
C PHE A 207 -17.33 9.06 -1.44
N GLY A 208 -17.95 9.92 -0.61
CA GLY A 208 -17.55 10.18 0.78
C GLY A 208 -16.55 11.32 0.90
N SER A 209 -16.17 11.66 2.14
CA SER A 209 -15.32 12.82 2.46
C SER A 209 -14.21 12.48 3.45
N ILE A 210 -13.26 13.43 3.63
CA ILE A 210 -12.21 13.36 4.67
C ILE A 210 -12.73 13.57 6.10
N ASP A 211 -14.00 13.97 6.25
CA ASP A 211 -14.75 13.98 7.51
C ASP A 211 -15.36 12.61 7.85
N ALA A 212 -15.13 11.60 6.99
CA ALA A 212 -15.76 10.28 7.00
C ALA A 212 -17.28 10.30 6.79
N ASP A 213 -17.80 11.26 6.02
CA ASP A 213 -19.11 11.10 5.42
C ASP A 213 -19.12 9.82 4.56
N PRO A 214 -20.12 8.94 4.69
CA PRO A 214 -20.21 7.75 3.88
C PRO A 214 -20.50 8.09 2.41
N PRO A 215 -20.08 7.23 1.46
CA PRO A 215 -20.47 7.38 0.05
C PRO A 215 -21.99 7.30 -0.11
N ALA A 216 -22.52 7.94 -1.16
CA ALA A 216 -23.90 7.69 -1.57
C ALA A 216 -24.07 6.23 -2.01
N ALA A 217 -25.28 5.68 -1.87
CA ALA A 217 -25.56 4.30 -2.26
C ALA A 217 -25.26 4.03 -3.74
N MET A 218 -24.79 2.81 -4.06
CA MET A 218 -24.32 2.37 -5.40
C MET A 218 -25.29 2.54 -6.59
N ARG A 219 -26.56 2.90 -6.32
CA ARG A 219 -27.59 3.26 -7.31
C ARG A 219 -27.50 4.70 -7.81
N TYR A 220 -26.83 5.59 -7.08
CA TYR A 220 -26.64 6.99 -7.44
C TYR A 220 -25.27 7.22 -8.09
N THR A 221 -24.22 6.67 -7.49
CA THR A 221 -22.84 6.76 -7.97
C THR A 221 -22.59 6.02 -9.28
N GLU A 222 -21.63 6.53 -10.04
CA GLU A 222 -21.12 5.95 -11.27
C GLU A 222 -19.60 5.89 -11.25
N CYS A 223 -19.01 4.96 -12.01
CA CYS A 223 -17.57 4.82 -12.13
C CYS A 223 -17.09 4.39 -13.53
N ARG A 224 -15.78 4.55 -13.77
CA ARG A 224 -15.00 3.96 -14.86
C ARG A 224 -13.54 3.77 -14.40
N LEU A 225 -12.72 3.07 -15.17
CA LEU A 225 -11.29 2.93 -14.87
C LEU A 225 -10.57 4.27 -15.03
N GLU A 226 -9.55 4.51 -14.21
CA GLU A 226 -8.60 5.60 -14.47
C GLU A 226 -7.63 5.24 -15.61
N ALA A 227 -7.18 6.25 -16.35
CA ALA A 227 -6.33 6.05 -17.53
C ALA A 227 -4.96 5.42 -17.16
N LEU A 228 -4.44 5.78 -15.98
CA LEU A 228 -3.21 5.19 -15.43
C LEU A 228 -3.41 3.71 -15.08
N THR A 229 -4.58 3.32 -14.56
CA THR A 229 -4.94 1.93 -14.21
C THR A 229 -4.95 1.02 -15.43
N GLU A 230 -5.55 1.47 -16.54
CA GLU A 230 -5.50 0.74 -17.81
C GLU A 230 -4.05 0.59 -18.30
N ALA A 231 -3.28 1.68 -18.27
CA ALA A 231 -1.90 1.70 -18.76
C ALA A 231 -0.94 0.84 -17.92
N MET A 232 -1.13 0.81 -16.59
CA MET A 232 -0.18 0.19 -15.65
C MET A 232 -0.60 -1.19 -15.13
N LEU A 233 -1.88 -1.48 -14.93
CA LEU A 233 -2.34 -2.75 -14.38
C LEU A 233 -2.94 -3.69 -15.43
N LEU A 234 -3.80 -3.19 -16.32
CA LEU A 234 -4.61 -4.05 -17.20
C LEU A 234 -4.02 -4.24 -18.62
N SER A 235 -3.03 -3.44 -19.01
CA SER A 235 -2.42 -3.53 -20.34
C SER A 235 -1.67 -4.85 -20.57
N ASP A 236 -1.86 -5.41 -21.77
CA ASP A 236 -1.34 -6.70 -22.25
C ASP A 236 -1.99 -7.97 -21.65
N ILE A 237 -3.04 -7.87 -20.83
CA ILE A 237 -3.64 -9.03 -20.14
C ILE A 237 -4.09 -10.17 -21.08
N ASP A 238 -4.59 -9.84 -22.26
CA ASP A 238 -5.02 -10.82 -23.29
C ASP A 238 -3.84 -11.56 -23.96
N GLN A 239 -2.61 -11.07 -23.82
CA GLN A 239 -1.41 -11.59 -24.50
C GLN A 239 -0.73 -12.72 -23.69
N ASN A 240 -1.53 -13.54 -22.99
CA ASN A 240 -1.09 -14.66 -22.13
C ASN A 240 0.05 -14.28 -21.14
N THR A 241 0.00 -13.07 -20.59
CA THR A 241 1.05 -12.53 -19.71
C THR A 241 1.02 -13.03 -18.28
N VAL A 242 -0.12 -13.52 -17.82
CA VAL A 242 -0.41 -13.95 -16.45
C VAL A 242 -1.30 -15.19 -16.48
N ASP A 243 -1.25 -16.01 -15.44
CA ASP A 243 -2.06 -17.23 -15.39
C ASP A 243 -3.49 -16.96 -14.92
N PHE A 244 -4.42 -17.55 -15.65
CA PHE A 244 -5.86 -17.50 -15.36
C PHE A 244 -6.28 -18.77 -14.63
N VAL A 245 -6.90 -18.60 -13.46
CA VAL A 245 -7.47 -19.68 -12.65
C VAL A 245 -8.99 -19.77 -12.87
N PRO A 246 -9.63 -20.93 -12.66
CA PRO A 246 -11.08 -21.00 -12.57
C PRO A 246 -11.61 -20.08 -11.45
N ASN A 247 -12.79 -19.51 -11.66
CA ASN A 247 -13.53 -18.80 -10.61
C ASN A 247 -14.16 -19.80 -9.60
N PHE A 248 -14.93 -19.28 -8.64
CA PHE A 248 -15.43 -20.06 -7.50
C PHE A 248 -16.40 -21.20 -7.85
N ASP A 249 -17.06 -21.18 -9.02
CA ASP A 249 -17.93 -22.25 -9.53
C ASP A 249 -17.37 -22.96 -10.77
N ASN A 250 -16.17 -22.58 -11.21
CA ASN A 250 -15.50 -23.02 -12.45
C ASN A 250 -16.21 -22.66 -13.77
N SER A 251 -17.25 -21.82 -13.75
CA SER A 251 -17.95 -21.37 -14.98
C SER A 251 -17.19 -20.30 -15.77
N GLN A 252 -16.26 -19.59 -15.13
CA GLN A 252 -15.45 -18.51 -15.70
C GLN A 252 -13.98 -18.65 -15.30
N LYS A 253 -13.13 -17.78 -15.87
CA LYS A 253 -11.72 -17.66 -15.47
C LYS A 253 -11.43 -16.25 -14.96
N GLU A 254 -10.59 -16.15 -13.93
CA GLU A 254 -10.08 -14.89 -13.41
C GLU A 254 -8.54 -14.86 -13.43
N PRO A 255 -7.91 -13.69 -13.62
CA PRO A 255 -6.46 -13.57 -13.57
C PRO A 255 -5.98 -13.71 -12.12
N SER A 256 -5.02 -14.61 -11.90
CA SER A 256 -4.36 -14.79 -10.58
C SER A 256 -3.66 -13.51 -10.10
N LEU A 257 -3.05 -12.77 -11.04
CA LEU A 257 -2.29 -11.54 -10.89
C LEU A 257 -2.62 -10.59 -12.05
N LEU A 258 -2.49 -9.28 -11.88
CA LEU A 258 -2.50 -8.37 -13.02
C LEU A 258 -1.09 -8.21 -13.64
N PRO A 259 -0.93 -8.00 -14.96
CA PRO A 259 0.37 -7.86 -15.66
C PRO A 259 1.24 -6.64 -15.31
N ALA A 260 1.17 -6.13 -14.08
CA ALA A 260 1.62 -4.83 -13.61
C ALA A 260 2.91 -4.29 -14.25
N ARG A 261 2.83 -3.07 -14.80
CA ARG A 261 3.95 -2.32 -15.42
C ARG A 261 4.64 -1.34 -14.47
N ILE A 262 4.02 -1.04 -13.33
CA ILE A 262 4.50 -0.11 -12.28
C ILE A 262 4.23 -0.80 -10.92
N PRO A 263 5.14 -0.72 -9.92
CA PRO A 263 4.98 -1.38 -8.61
C PRO A 263 3.91 -0.67 -7.77
N ASN A 264 2.64 -0.98 -8.07
CA ASN A 264 1.47 -0.39 -7.43
C ASN A 264 1.43 -0.59 -5.89
N LEU A 265 2.07 -1.66 -5.38
CA LEU A 265 2.25 -1.90 -3.94
C LEU A 265 2.94 -0.73 -3.22
N LEU A 266 4.00 -0.17 -3.82
CA LEU A 266 4.74 0.96 -3.25
C LEU A 266 4.10 2.29 -3.64
N LEU A 267 3.59 2.41 -4.86
CA LEU A 267 2.93 3.61 -5.37
C LEU A 267 1.75 4.04 -4.49
N ASN A 268 0.83 3.12 -4.22
CA ASN A 268 -0.40 3.38 -3.48
C ASN A 268 -0.36 2.93 -2.01
N GLY A 269 0.65 2.14 -1.63
CA GLY A 269 0.69 1.50 -0.32
C GLY A 269 -0.35 0.38 -0.17
N ALA A 270 -0.35 -0.26 1.00
CA ALA A 270 -1.33 -1.29 1.35
C ALA A 270 -1.49 -1.43 2.86
N SER A 271 -2.73 -1.43 3.35
CA SER A 271 -3.06 -1.68 4.76
C SER A 271 -3.96 -2.91 4.91
N GLY A 272 -3.67 -3.82 5.84
CA GLY A 272 -4.47 -5.01 6.07
C GLY A 272 -4.16 -5.71 7.38
N ILE A 273 -5.17 -6.35 7.98
CA ILE A 273 -5.04 -7.16 9.19
C ILE A 273 -5.46 -8.58 8.83
N ALA A 274 -4.59 -9.55 9.08
CA ALA A 274 -4.79 -10.98 8.84
C ALA A 274 -4.85 -11.73 10.19
N VAL A 275 -4.95 -13.07 10.13
CA VAL A 275 -4.76 -13.88 11.34
C VAL A 275 -3.27 -13.93 11.68
N GLY A 276 -2.91 -13.52 12.89
CA GLY A 276 -1.53 -13.55 13.41
C GLY A 276 -0.57 -12.49 12.86
N MET A 277 -0.96 -11.71 11.85
CA MET A 277 -0.09 -10.72 11.20
C MET A 277 -0.89 -9.56 10.58
N ALA A 278 -0.20 -8.49 10.21
CA ALA A 278 -0.76 -7.33 9.52
C ALA A 278 0.23 -6.81 8.47
N THR A 279 -0.23 -5.93 7.59
CA THR A 279 0.60 -5.17 6.66
C THR A 279 0.19 -3.70 6.69
N ASN A 280 1.18 -2.81 6.61
CA ASN A 280 0.97 -1.37 6.50
C ASN A 280 2.16 -0.74 5.76
N ILE A 281 2.04 -0.69 4.44
CA ILE A 281 3.01 -0.12 3.49
C ILE A 281 2.53 1.29 3.12
N PRO A 282 3.37 2.33 3.21
CA PRO A 282 2.99 3.68 2.84
C PRO A 282 3.05 3.89 1.32
N PRO A 283 2.32 4.87 0.76
CA PRO A 283 2.43 5.31 -0.63
C PRO A 283 3.74 6.07 -0.92
N HIS A 284 4.13 6.14 -2.20
CA HIS A 284 5.36 6.76 -2.68
C HIS A 284 5.14 7.54 -3.99
N ASN A 285 6.05 8.47 -4.31
CA ASN A 285 5.94 9.28 -5.51
C ASN A 285 6.24 8.46 -6.78
N LEU A 286 5.45 8.66 -7.85
CA LEU A 286 5.63 7.90 -9.10
C LEU A 286 6.98 8.17 -9.80
N GLY A 287 7.50 9.40 -9.76
CA GLY A 287 8.77 9.75 -10.38
C GLY A 287 9.93 9.07 -9.67
N GLU A 288 10.06 9.36 -8.38
CA GLU A 288 11.07 8.77 -7.48
C GLU A 288 11.09 7.23 -7.53
N LEU A 289 9.91 6.61 -7.59
CA LEU A 289 9.75 5.15 -7.69
C LEU A 289 10.22 4.58 -9.04
N VAL A 290 10.06 5.33 -10.14
CA VAL A 290 10.58 4.97 -11.47
C VAL A 290 12.09 5.22 -11.57
N ASP A 291 12.61 6.27 -10.94
CA ASP A 291 14.05 6.57 -10.88
C ASP A 291 14.79 5.52 -10.02
N ALA A 292 14.23 5.12 -8.88
CA ALA A 292 14.76 4.06 -8.03
C ALA A 292 14.76 2.69 -8.73
N MET A 293 13.68 2.34 -9.45
CA MET A 293 13.67 1.15 -10.32
C MET A 293 14.73 1.25 -11.43
N SER A 294 14.87 2.41 -12.06
CA SER A 294 15.85 2.62 -13.13
C SER A 294 17.28 2.47 -12.61
N SER A 295 17.57 2.96 -11.40
CA SER A 295 18.85 2.78 -10.73
C SER A 295 19.16 1.29 -10.49
N LEU A 296 18.18 0.53 -9.97
CA LEU A 296 18.30 -0.93 -9.75
C LEU A 296 18.47 -1.73 -11.05
N ILE A 297 17.86 -1.31 -12.16
CA ILE A 297 18.03 -1.92 -13.49
C ILE A 297 19.46 -1.72 -14.02
N HIS A 298 20.06 -0.53 -13.80
CA HIS A 298 21.43 -0.25 -14.25
C HIS A 298 22.51 -0.84 -13.32
N ASN A 299 22.20 -0.98 -12.03
CA ASN A 299 23.08 -1.58 -11.02
C ASN A 299 22.28 -2.47 -10.05
N PRO A 300 22.22 -3.80 -10.29
CA PRO A 300 21.58 -4.74 -9.36
C PRO A 300 22.18 -4.70 -7.95
N GLU A 301 23.46 -4.32 -7.79
CA GLU A 301 24.15 -4.22 -6.50
C GLU A 301 24.00 -2.84 -5.83
N VAL A 302 23.12 -1.97 -6.35
CA VAL A 302 22.81 -0.66 -5.73
C VAL A 302 22.48 -0.80 -4.24
N THR A 303 23.07 0.07 -3.44
CA THR A 303 22.88 0.08 -1.98
C THR A 303 21.58 0.78 -1.61
N LEU A 304 21.09 0.52 -0.40
CA LEU A 304 19.93 1.26 0.14
C LEU A 304 20.18 2.77 0.25
N GLN A 305 21.44 3.20 0.38
CA GLN A 305 21.78 4.61 0.49
C GLN A 305 21.61 5.33 -0.86
N GLU A 306 22.03 4.70 -1.97
CA GLU A 306 21.85 5.22 -3.33
C GLU A 306 20.36 5.17 -3.75
N LEU A 307 19.62 4.12 -3.37
CA LEU A 307 18.16 4.09 -3.58
C LEU A 307 17.43 5.23 -2.84
N LEU A 308 17.91 5.63 -1.66
CA LEU A 308 17.40 6.78 -0.90
C LEU A 308 17.75 8.15 -1.50
N GLU A 309 18.71 8.24 -2.42
CA GLU A 309 18.97 9.47 -3.19
C GLU A 309 17.92 9.66 -4.30
N HIS A 310 17.33 8.57 -4.82
CA HIS A 310 16.24 8.60 -5.79
C HIS A 310 14.84 8.64 -5.16
N MET A 311 14.62 7.96 -4.03
CA MET A 311 13.34 7.94 -3.31
C MET A 311 13.55 8.19 -1.80
N PRO A 312 13.60 9.46 -1.36
CA PRO A 312 13.96 9.82 0.01
C PRO A 312 12.96 9.38 1.09
N GLY A 313 11.70 9.12 0.72
CA GLY A 313 10.65 8.71 1.66
C GLY A 313 9.26 8.54 1.04
N PRO A 314 8.22 8.33 1.88
CA PRO A 314 6.84 8.25 1.44
C PRO A 314 6.23 9.57 0.94
N ASP A 315 5.25 9.46 0.03
CA ASP A 315 4.45 10.56 -0.51
C ASP A 315 2.96 10.30 -0.21
N PHE A 316 2.43 10.92 0.85
CA PHE A 316 1.08 10.69 1.34
C PHE A 316 0.03 11.53 0.58
N PRO A 317 -1.16 10.98 0.25
CA PRO A 317 -2.20 11.71 -0.48
C PRO A 317 -2.70 12.98 0.23
N THR A 318 -2.64 13.04 1.56
CA THR A 318 -3.05 14.21 2.37
C THR A 318 -1.91 15.17 2.68
N GLY A 319 -0.71 14.96 2.13
CA GLY A 319 0.48 15.77 2.40
C GLY A 319 1.00 15.62 3.84
N GLY A 320 1.36 16.76 4.44
CA GLY A 320 1.98 16.83 5.76
C GLY A 320 3.51 16.83 5.73
N ILE A 321 4.11 16.87 6.92
CA ILE A 321 5.55 17.01 7.15
C ILE A 321 6.05 15.75 7.87
N ILE A 322 7.03 15.06 7.29
CA ILE A 322 7.67 13.89 7.91
C ILE A 322 8.78 14.34 8.87
N MET A 323 8.70 13.87 10.11
CA MET A 323 9.59 14.30 11.20
C MET A 323 10.75 13.32 11.39
N GLY A 324 11.79 13.47 10.57
CA GLY A 324 13.06 12.73 10.67
C GLY A 324 13.12 11.45 9.83
N SER A 325 14.34 11.08 9.41
CA SER A 325 14.59 10.01 8.41
C SER A 325 14.88 8.63 9.00
N ILE A 326 15.24 8.52 10.29
CA ILE A 326 15.70 7.25 10.89
C ILE A 326 14.65 6.13 10.76
N GLY A 327 13.38 6.44 11.02
CA GLY A 327 12.27 5.48 10.88
C GLY A 327 11.92 5.11 9.43
N ILE A 328 12.35 5.91 8.45
CA ILE A 328 12.25 5.59 7.02
C ILE A 328 13.36 4.60 6.65
N LEU A 329 14.60 4.90 7.05
CA LEU A 329 15.77 4.05 6.84
C LEU A 329 15.59 2.66 7.48
N GLU A 330 15.04 2.59 8.70
CA GLU A 330 14.72 1.33 9.38
C GLU A 330 13.67 0.53 8.59
N ALA A 331 12.59 1.21 8.13
CA ALA A 331 11.53 0.61 7.34
C ALA A 331 12.04 0.04 6.01
N TYR A 332 12.77 0.82 5.23
CA TYR A 332 13.30 0.36 3.95
C TYR A 332 14.40 -0.71 4.09
N ARG A 333 15.11 -0.76 5.23
CA ARG A 333 16.13 -1.78 5.51
C ARG A 333 15.58 -3.11 6.02
N THR A 334 14.48 -3.10 6.76
CA THR A 334 14.00 -4.27 7.53
C THR A 334 12.54 -4.66 7.26
N GLY A 335 11.83 -3.85 6.47
CA GLY A 335 10.37 -3.90 6.35
C GLY A 335 9.62 -3.26 7.52
N ARG A 336 10.28 -2.84 8.61
CA ARG A 336 9.64 -2.27 9.80
C ARG A 336 10.26 -0.95 10.23
N GLY A 337 9.42 0.01 10.60
CA GLY A 337 9.88 1.31 11.12
C GLY A 337 8.71 2.20 11.53
N ARG A 338 9.01 3.31 12.22
CA ARG A 338 8.00 4.26 12.70
C ARG A 338 8.25 5.65 12.11
N ILE A 339 7.37 6.08 11.23
CA ILE A 339 7.45 7.38 10.54
C ILE A 339 6.50 8.35 11.24
N VAL A 340 7.02 9.44 11.82
CA VAL A 340 6.20 10.46 12.48
C VAL A 340 5.76 11.49 11.42
N VAL A 341 4.45 11.74 11.33
CA VAL A 341 3.85 12.63 10.33
C VAL A 341 3.08 13.73 11.03
N ARG A 342 3.29 14.97 10.59
CA ARG A 342 2.77 16.19 11.21
C ARG A 342 1.94 16.96 10.20
N GLY A 343 0.76 17.44 10.60
CA GLY A 343 -0.06 18.32 9.77
C GLY A 343 0.64 19.65 9.50
N LYS A 344 0.46 20.20 8.31
CA LYS A 344 1.09 21.46 7.90
C LYS A 344 0.28 22.63 8.43
N THR A 345 0.95 23.50 9.19
CA THR A 345 0.33 24.65 9.84
C THR A 345 1.05 25.94 9.51
N ASP A 346 0.30 26.99 9.21
CA ASP A 346 0.79 28.38 9.17
C ASP A 346 0.23 29.17 10.35
N ILE A 347 0.84 30.33 10.64
CA ILE A 347 0.40 31.26 11.69
C ILE A 347 0.02 32.58 11.02
N GLU A 348 -1.26 32.93 11.07
CA GLU A 348 -1.80 34.16 10.47
C GLU A 348 -2.12 35.21 11.57
N LEU A 349 -2.01 36.50 11.22
CA LEU A 349 -2.45 37.62 12.05
C LEU A 349 -3.81 38.11 11.53
N LEU A 350 -4.89 37.72 12.23
CA LEU A 350 -6.27 38.03 11.83
C LEU A 350 -6.60 39.53 11.86
N ASP A 351 -6.00 40.26 12.81
CA ASP A 351 -6.20 41.70 12.94
C ASP A 351 -4.96 42.39 13.53
N SER A 352 -4.38 43.30 12.77
CA SER A 352 -3.22 44.11 13.16
C SER A 352 -3.51 45.06 14.33
N LYS A 353 -4.77 45.47 14.54
CA LYS A 353 -5.17 46.40 15.62
C LYS A 353 -5.32 45.70 16.96
N THR A 354 -6.02 44.56 17.02
CA THR A 354 -6.20 43.78 18.26
C THR A 354 -5.14 42.70 18.50
N LYS A 355 -4.17 42.56 17.57
CA LYS A 355 -3.05 41.61 17.60
C LYS A 355 -3.50 40.16 17.85
N ARG A 356 -4.63 39.76 17.26
CA ARG A 356 -5.11 38.37 17.30
C ARG A 356 -4.36 37.52 16.29
N THR A 357 -3.78 36.43 16.75
CA THR A 357 -3.17 35.37 15.95
C THR A 357 -4.11 34.19 15.80
N ALA A 358 -3.97 33.46 14.70
CA ALA A 358 -4.60 32.17 14.49
C ALA A 358 -3.59 31.14 13.97
N ILE A 359 -3.79 29.88 14.33
CA ILE A 359 -3.11 28.74 13.73
C ILE A 359 -4.02 28.20 12.64
N ILE A 360 -3.48 28.07 11.42
CA ILE A 360 -4.20 27.59 10.25
C ILE A 360 -3.66 26.22 9.87
N ILE A 361 -4.48 25.18 9.97
CA ILE A 361 -4.14 23.83 9.50
C ILE A 361 -4.57 23.72 8.03
N LYS A 362 -3.60 23.40 7.16
CA LYS A 362 -3.80 23.26 5.70
C LYS A 362 -3.73 21.82 5.20
N GLU A 363 -2.97 20.97 5.90
CA GLU A 363 -2.80 19.55 5.58
C GLU A 363 -2.81 18.75 6.89
N ILE A 364 -3.41 17.56 6.90
CA ILE A 364 -3.48 16.67 8.08
C ILE A 364 -2.76 15.34 7.81
N PRO A 365 -2.22 14.66 8.85
CA PRO A 365 -1.53 13.38 8.65
C PRO A 365 -2.44 12.31 8.03
N TYR A 366 -1.85 11.46 7.19
CA TYR A 366 -2.57 10.38 6.50
C TYR A 366 -3.39 9.50 7.45
N GLN A 367 -4.60 9.12 7.00
CA GLN A 367 -5.61 8.36 7.76
C GLN A 367 -6.17 9.07 9.01
N THR A 368 -6.01 10.40 9.12
CA THR A 368 -6.69 11.22 10.13
C THR A 368 -8.03 11.74 9.60
N ASN A 369 -9.11 11.62 10.38
CA ASN A 369 -10.39 12.26 10.10
C ASN A 369 -10.36 13.73 10.57
N LYS A 370 -10.77 14.68 9.71
CA LYS A 370 -10.78 16.12 10.01
C LYS A 370 -11.80 16.47 11.11
N ALA A 371 -13.08 16.14 10.94
CA ALA A 371 -14.11 16.33 11.97
C ALA A 371 -13.73 15.73 13.34
N SER A 372 -13.19 14.51 13.39
CA SER A 372 -12.73 13.89 14.64
C SER A 372 -11.55 14.63 15.28
N LEU A 373 -10.63 15.20 14.47
CA LEU A 373 -9.55 16.05 14.97
C LEU A 373 -10.10 17.36 15.56
N VAL A 374 -11.03 18.03 14.87
CA VAL A 374 -11.69 19.26 15.34
C VAL A 374 -12.45 19.02 16.64
N GLN A 375 -13.28 17.97 16.70
CA GLN A 375 -13.96 17.55 17.92
C GLN A 375 -12.96 17.34 19.06
N LYS A 376 -11.84 16.64 18.80
CA LYS A 376 -10.88 16.35 19.87
C LYS A 376 -10.13 17.58 20.36
N ILE A 377 -9.90 18.58 19.51
CA ILE A 377 -9.36 19.89 19.96
C ILE A 377 -10.39 20.58 20.86
N ALA A 378 -11.68 20.62 20.48
CA ALA A 378 -12.73 21.24 21.28
C ALA A 378 -12.87 20.58 22.68
N GLU A 379 -12.93 19.24 22.73
CA GLU A 379 -12.93 18.48 24.00
C GLU A 379 -11.75 18.86 24.91
N LEU A 380 -10.55 19.01 24.35
CA LEU A 380 -9.34 19.34 25.13
C LEU A 380 -9.31 20.80 25.62
N VAL A 381 -9.95 21.72 24.89
CA VAL A 381 -10.12 23.12 25.32
C VAL A 381 -11.16 23.23 26.44
N GLU A 382 -12.29 22.53 26.33
CA GLU A 382 -13.32 22.48 27.38
C GLU A 382 -12.77 21.86 28.68
N ASN A 383 -12.04 20.75 28.57
CA ASN A 383 -11.35 20.10 29.69
C ASN A 383 -10.08 20.85 30.17
N LYS A 384 -9.84 22.09 29.69
CA LYS A 384 -8.68 22.95 30.04
C LYS A 384 -7.31 22.28 29.89
N SER A 385 -7.23 21.22 29.07
CA SER A 385 -5.99 20.52 28.75
C SER A 385 -5.21 21.20 27.62
N LEU A 386 -5.90 21.99 26.79
CA LEU A 386 -5.31 22.95 25.86
C LEU A 386 -5.75 24.36 26.23
N GLU A 387 -4.82 25.15 26.79
CA GLU A 387 -5.02 26.57 27.04
C GLU A 387 -4.64 27.42 25.81
N GLY A 388 -4.99 28.71 25.85
CA GLY A 388 -4.63 29.68 24.82
C GLY A 388 -5.49 29.69 23.54
N ILE A 389 -6.37 28.71 23.34
CA ILE A 389 -7.35 28.71 22.23
C ILE A 389 -8.60 29.53 22.62
N ASN A 390 -9.14 30.29 21.67
CA ASN A 390 -10.32 31.16 21.80
C ASN A 390 -11.54 30.62 21.04
N ASP A 391 -11.36 30.20 19.79
CA ASP A 391 -12.41 29.72 18.88
C ASP A 391 -11.80 28.72 17.88
N ILE A 392 -12.62 27.84 17.31
CA ILE A 392 -12.22 26.82 16.34
C ILE A 392 -13.26 26.78 15.22
N ARG A 393 -12.84 27.04 13.99
CA ARG A 393 -13.70 27.02 12.80
C ARG A 393 -13.12 26.14 11.71
N ASP A 394 -14.01 25.54 10.94
CA ASP A 394 -13.65 24.92 9.66
C ASP A 394 -14.06 25.86 8.53
N GLU A 395 -13.07 26.41 7.84
CA GLU A 395 -13.19 27.30 6.68
C GLU A 395 -12.79 26.55 5.38
N SER A 396 -12.74 25.21 5.41
CA SER A 396 -12.41 24.35 4.26
C SER A 396 -13.46 24.46 3.14
N ASP A 397 -12.98 24.56 1.90
CA ASP A 397 -13.83 24.77 0.72
C ASP A 397 -13.38 23.87 -0.46
N ARG A 398 -13.71 24.25 -1.71
CA ARG A 398 -13.24 23.56 -2.92
C ARG A 398 -11.81 23.92 -3.33
N SER A 399 -11.21 24.96 -2.75
CA SER A 399 -9.82 25.37 -3.01
C SER A 399 -8.82 24.66 -2.10
N GLY A 400 -9.24 24.28 -0.88
CA GLY A 400 -8.43 23.45 0.02
C GLY A 400 -9.00 23.29 1.42
N MET A 401 -8.29 22.53 2.25
CA MET A 401 -8.57 22.43 3.68
C MET A 401 -8.06 23.68 4.41
N ARG A 402 -8.88 24.26 5.29
CA ARG A 402 -8.52 25.40 6.13
C ARG A 402 -9.22 25.30 7.48
N ILE A 403 -8.57 24.68 8.47
CA ILE A 403 -9.06 24.71 9.85
C ILE A 403 -8.42 25.91 10.55
N VAL A 404 -9.22 26.78 11.15
CA VAL A 404 -8.78 28.01 11.82
C VAL A 404 -8.95 27.87 13.33
N ILE A 405 -7.84 27.96 14.06
CA ILE A 405 -7.82 27.95 15.52
C ILE A 405 -7.42 29.36 15.98
N GLU A 406 -8.38 30.15 16.46
CA GLU A 406 -8.10 31.49 17.00
C GLU A 406 -7.43 31.38 18.37
N LEU A 407 -6.47 32.26 18.63
CA LEU A 407 -5.77 32.32 19.91
C LEU A 407 -6.27 33.46 20.80
N LYS A 408 -6.22 33.22 22.12
CA LYS A 408 -6.49 34.22 23.15
C LYS A 408 -5.41 35.31 23.12
N ARG A 409 -5.79 36.55 23.41
CA ARG A 409 -4.86 37.69 23.44
C ARG A 409 -3.76 37.43 24.47
N GLY A 410 -2.50 37.51 24.02
CA GLY A 410 -1.32 37.26 24.85
C GLY A 410 -0.84 35.80 24.92
N SER A 411 -1.49 34.86 24.23
CA SER A 411 -1.01 33.48 24.11
C SER A 411 0.05 33.33 23.01
N ASP A 412 1.14 32.62 23.30
CA ASP A 412 2.19 32.30 22.32
C ASP A 412 1.71 31.18 21.37
N SER A 413 1.65 31.48 20.08
CA SER A 413 1.22 30.54 19.04
C SER A 413 2.10 29.31 18.92
N SER A 414 3.41 29.44 19.18
CA SER A 414 4.37 28.34 19.17
C SER A 414 4.12 27.36 20.31
N ILE A 415 3.75 27.86 21.50
CA ILE A 415 3.43 27.01 22.65
C ILE A 415 2.11 26.26 22.41
N VAL A 416 1.06 26.96 21.96
CA VAL A 416 -0.23 26.32 21.64
C VAL A 416 -0.08 25.30 20.52
N LEU A 417 0.68 25.60 19.45
CA LEU A 417 0.96 24.69 18.35
C LEU A 417 1.71 23.42 18.79
N ASN A 418 2.73 23.55 19.64
CA ASN A 418 3.44 22.38 20.19
C ASN A 418 2.56 21.52 21.11
N ASN A 419 1.61 22.13 21.83
CA ASN A 419 0.63 21.38 22.62
C ASN A 419 -0.42 20.69 21.73
N LEU A 420 -0.88 21.33 20.65
CA LEU A 420 -1.72 20.68 19.62
C LEU A 420 -1.03 19.44 19.03
N TYR A 421 0.24 19.53 18.65
CA TYR A 421 1.03 18.38 18.18
C TYR A 421 1.27 17.30 19.25
N ARG A 422 1.21 17.63 20.55
CA ARG A 422 1.41 16.66 21.64
C ARG A 422 0.12 15.91 21.99
N HIS A 423 -1.03 16.58 21.93
CA HIS A 423 -2.28 16.08 22.49
C HIS A 423 -3.35 15.69 21.45
N THR A 424 -3.09 15.90 20.15
CA THR A 424 -4.07 15.65 19.08
C THR A 424 -3.47 14.88 17.90
N ALA A 425 -4.33 14.31 17.05
CA ALA A 425 -3.92 13.61 15.84
C ALA A 425 -3.26 14.50 14.77
N LEU A 426 -3.15 15.82 15.00
CA LEU A 426 -2.38 16.74 14.15
C LEU A 426 -0.89 16.35 14.05
N GLN A 427 -0.38 15.53 14.98
CA GLN A 427 0.84 14.77 14.76
C GLN A 427 0.57 13.30 15.08
N SER A 428 0.67 12.44 14.06
CA SER A 428 0.47 10.99 14.18
C SER A 428 1.79 10.25 13.92
N SER A 429 1.76 8.92 14.02
CA SER A 429 2.89 8.09 13.59
C SER A 429 2.42 6.90 12.78
N PHE A 430 2.83 6.84 11.52
CA PHE A 430 2.62 5.71 10.63
C PHE A 430 3.58 4.58 11.02
N SER A 431 3.04 3.48 11.53
CA SER A 431 3.79 2.26 11.82
C SER A 431 3.93 1.45 10.54
N CYS A 432 5.10 1.50 9.91
CA CYS A 432 5.40 0.76 8.69
C CYS A 432 5.67 -0.72 9.02
N ASN A 433 5.03 -1.63 8.29
CA ASN A 433 5.25 -3.08 8.37
C ASN A 433 4.99 -3.71 7.00
N MET A 434 6.04 -3.86 6.19
CA MET A 434 5.97 -4.20 4.77
C MET A 434 5.88 -5.71 4.54
N VAL A 435 4.70 -6.26 4.83
CA VAL A 435 4.36 -7.68 4.62
C VAL A 435 3.53 -7.83 3.34
N GLY A 436 3.96 -8.73 2.46
CA GLY A 436 3.24 -9.07 1.22
C GLY A 436 3.28 -10.57 0.97
N ILE A 437 2.35 -11.06 0.14
CA ILE A 437 2.36 -12.45 -0.33
C ILE A 437 3.36 -12.57 -1.47
N LEU A 438 4.32 -13.48 -1.33
CA LEU A 438 5.25 -13.89 -2.37
C LEU A 438 5.16 -15.40 -2.53
N ASN A 439 4.90 -15.88 -3.75
CA ASN A 439 4.82 -17.31 -4.09
C ASN A 439 3.89 -18.16 -3.19
N GLY A 440 2.88 -17.53 -2.57
CA GLY A 440 1.93 -18.18 -1.67
C GLY A 440 2.26 -18.07 -0.18
N GLU A 441 3.37 -17.43 0.19
CA GLU A 441 3.79 -17.24 1.58
C GLU A 441 3.84 -15.75 1.99
N PRO A 442 3.50 -15.40 3.25
CA PRO A 442 3.62 -14.04 3.76
C PRO A 442 5.07 -13.73 4.15
N LYS A 443 5.74 -12.88 3.37
CA LYS A 443 7.13 -12.46 3.61
C LYS A 443 7.15 -11.02 4.13
N LEU A 444 8.02 -10.72 5.09
CA LEU A 444 8.39 -9.35 5.47
C LEU A 444 9.59 -8.95 4.61
N MET A 445 9.53 -7.82 3.92
CA MET A 445 10.56 -7.41 2.94
C MET A 445 11.02 -5.97 3.11
N GLY A 446 12.29 -5.73 2.82
CA GLY A 446 12.87 -4.39 2.65
C GLY A 446 12.53 -3.77 1.29
N LEU A 447 12.87 -2.49 1.11
CA LEU A 447 12.59 -1.75 -0.13
C LEU A 447 13.27 -2.37 -1.35
N LYS A 448 14.57 -2.69 -1.26
CA LYS A 448 15.31 -3.29 -2.38
C LYS A 448 14.71 -4.63 -2.80
N GLU A 449 14.27 -5.44 -1.85
CA GLU A 449 13.61 -6.72 -2.11
C GLU A 449 12.28 -6.52 -2.84
N LEU A 450 11.41 -5.62 -2.35
CA LEU A 450 10.13 -5.31 -3.02
C LEU A 450 10.30 -4.79 -4.45
N LEU A 451 11.34 -3.99 -4.72
CA LEU A 451 11.66 -3.51 -6.06
C LEU A 451 12.21 -4.65 -6.94
N GLN A 452 13.08 -5.50 -6.41
CA GLN A 452 13.67 -6.63 -7.14
C GLN A 452 12.60 -7.67 -7.55
N GLU A 453 11.77 -8.13 -6.61
CA GLU A 453 10.70 -9.10 -6.85
C GLU A 453 9.67 -8.56 -7.87
N PHE A 454 9.48 -7.24 -7.93
CA PHE A 454 8.67 -6.59 -8.97
C PHE A 454 9.38 -6.58 -10.34
N LEU A 455 10.67 -6.26 -10.40
CA LEU A 455 11.44 -6.30 -11.66
C LEU A 455 11.51 -7.72 -12.23
N ASP A 456 11.69 -8.74 -11.39
CA ASP A 456 11.73 -10.14 -11.83
C ASP A 456 10.37 -10.60 -12.39
N PHE A 457 9.26 -10.21 -11.74
CA PHE A 457 7.92 -10.38 -12.29
C PHE A 457 7.72 -9.60 -13.61
N ARG A 458 8.26 -8.38 -13.71
CA ARG A 458 8.18 -7.55 -14.91
C ARG A 458 8.90 -8.21 -16.09
N CYS A 459 10.08 -8.81 -15.86
CA CYS A 459 10.82 -9.60 -16.84
C CYS A 459 10.01 -10.81 -17.31
N TYR A 460 9.45 -11.59 -16.38
CA TYR A 460 8.59 -12.74 -16.67
C TYR A 460 7.36 -12.38 -17.53
N VAL A 461 6.66 -11.30 -17.17
CA VAL A 461 5.51 -10.78 -17.94
C VAL A 461 5.92 -10.35 -19.35
N VAL A 462 7.06 -9.65 -19.49
CA VAL A 462 7.56 -9.22 -20.80
C VAL A 462 7.98 -10.42 -21.67
N GLU A 463 8.56 -11.46 -21.07
CA GLU A 463 8.93 -12.67 -21.79
C GLU A 463 7.69 -13.44 -22.28
N ARG A 464 6.69 -13.69 -21.42
CA ARG A 464 5.43 -14.34 -21.84
C ARG A 464 4.76 -13.60 -22.99
N ARG A 465 4.73 -12.27 -22.92
CA ARG A 465 4.22 -11.40 -23.99
C ARG A 465 5.00 -11.53 -25.30
N ALA A 466 6.32 -11.67 -25.23
CA ALA A 466 7.17 -11.88 -26.40
C ALA A 466 6.95 -13.26 -27.03
N ARG A 467 6.89 -14.32 -26.21
CA ARG A 467 6.55 -15.69 -26.63
C ARG A 467 5.17 -15.76 -27.31
N PHE A 468 4.15 -15.10 -26.73
CA PHE A 468 2.81 -15.01 -27.32
C PHE A 468 2.81 -14.34 -28.71
N LYS A 469 3.53 -13.22 -28.87
CA LYS A 469 3.65 -12.54 -30.17
C LYS A 469 4.45 -13.34 -31.20
N LEU A 470 5.47 -14.08 -30.76
CA LEU A 470 6.21 -15.00 -31.62
C LEU A 470 5.29 -16.12 -32.15
N LEU A 471 4.47 -16.72 -31.30
CA LEU A 471 3.50 -17.75 -31.69
C LEU A 471 2.48 -17.20 -32.70
N GLN A 472 1.84 -16.06 -32.42
CA GLN A 472 0.92 -15.43 -33.38
C GLN A 472 1.59 -15.08 -34.72
N ALA A 473 2.86 -14.63 -34.70
CA ALA A 473 3.62 -14.36 -35.92
C ALA A 473 3.94 -15.64 -36.70
N GLN A 474 4.28 -16.74 -36.02
CA GLN A 474 4.54 -18.06 -36.62
C GLN A 474 3.27 -18.69 -37.20
N GLU A 475 2.15 -18.66 -36.48
CA GLU A 475 0.83 -19.09 -36.97
C GLU A 475 0.43 -18.28 -38.21
N ARG A 476 0.59 -16.96 -38.17
CA ARG A 476 0.28 -16.09 -39.32
C ARG A 476 1.21 -16.32 -40.50
N TYR A 477 2.50 -16.55 -40.25
CA TYR A 477 3.49 -16.88 -41.28
C TYR A 477 3.16 -18.21 -41.97
N HIS A 478 2.83 -19.26 -41.20
CA HIS A 478 2.43 -20.55 -41.74
C HIS A 478 1.15 -20.48 -42.59
N ILE A 479 0.15 -19.70 -42.16
CA ILE A 479 -1.06 -19.44 -42.96
C ILE A 479 -0.70 -18.74 -44.29
N VAL A 480 0.29 -17.84 -44.29
CA VAL A 480 0.75 -17.17 -45.52
C VAL A 480 1.51 -18.15 -46.43
N GLU A 481 2.41 -18.97 -45.90
CA GLU A 481 3.12 -20.03 -46.68
C GLU A 481 2.19 -21.09 -47.28
N VAL A 482 1.02 -21.35 -46.67
CA VAL A 482 0.04 -22.33 -47.17
C VAL A 482 -0.95 -21.70 -48.17
N CYS A 483 -0.99 -20.37 -48.29
CA CYS A 483 -1.89 -19.64 -49.19
C CYS A 483 -1.20 -19.05 -50.44
N PHE A 484 0.11 -19.25 -50.62
CA PHE A 484 0.91 -18.77 -51.76
C PHE A 484 1.68 -19.91 -52.45
#